data_AF-A0ABD2ZAW5-F1
#
_entry.id   AF-A0ABD2ZAW5-F1
#
_cell.length_a   1.000
_cell.length_b   1.000
_cell.length_c   1.000
_cell.angle_alpha   90.00
_cell.angle_beta   90.00
_cell.angle_gamma   90.00
#
_symmetry.space_group_name_H-M   'P 1'
#
loop_
_entity.id
_entity.type
_entity.pdbx_description
1 polymer ?
#
loop_
_entity_poly.entity_id
_entity_poly.type
_entity_poly.pdbx_seq_one_letter_code
_entity_poly.pdbx_strand_id
1 'polypeptide(L)'
;MLSKEVIKSRPMVLWCYKHKLELSSHKKKCAKQIKKLMQRGLLDPKKDPFSLFMESEIVSYCLYKDSDRILGNTYGMCILQDFEALTPNILARSIETLEGGGLVVLLLRSLSFLSSLYTMVMDVHERFRTKAHHDIISCFNE
;
A
#
# COMPACT_ATOMS: atom_id res chain seq x y z
N MET A 1 -0.90 15.16 6.95
CA MET A 1 -1.53 15.08 8.29
C MET A 1 -0.54 14.55 9.30
N LEU A 2 0.07 13.38 9.09
CA LEU A 2 1.21 12.90 9.92
C LEU A 2 2.36 13.90 10.09
N SER A 3 2.83 14.52 9.01
CA SER A 3 3.91 15.51 9.06
C SER A 3 3.56 16.80 9.81
N LYS A 4 2.27 17.03 10.11
CA LYS A 4 1.78 18.17 10.89
C LYS A 4 1.47 17.80 12.34
N GLU A 5 1.17 16.52 12.62
CA GLU A 5 0.83 16.00 13.94
C GLU A 5 2.07 15.51 14.72
N VAL A 6 3.09 15.01 14.01
CA VAL A 6 4.32 14.52 14.63
C VAL A 6 5.35 15.65 14.73
N ILE A 7 5.78 15.97 15.95
CA ILE A 7 6.83 16.97 16.28
C ILE A 7 8.23 16.48 15.86
N LYS A 8 8.36 15.18 15.56
CA LYS A 8 9.61 14.51 15.16
C LYS A 8 9.85 14.57 13.65
N SER A 9 11.10 14.37 13.23
CA SER A 9 11.54 14.47 11.83
C SER A 9 10.73 13.59 10.87
N ARG A 10 10.76 13.97 9.58
CA ARG A 10 10.02 13.34 8.48
C ARG A 10 9.98 11.81 8.60
N PRO A 11 8.79 11.19 8.73
CA PRO A 11 8.69 9.74 8.88
C PRO A 11 9.19 9.03 7.63
N MET A 12 9.89 7.90 7.81
CA MET A 12 10.19 7.00 6.69
C MET A 12 8.92 6.24 6.30
N VAL A 13 8.66 6.16 4.99
CA VAL A 13 7.49 5.48 4.45
C VAL A 13 7.88 4.18 3.81
N LEU A 14 7.24 3.09 4.22
CA LEU A 14 7.35 1.79 3.59
C LEU A 14 6.23 1.62 2.56
N TRP A 15 6.59 1.39 1.30
CA TRP A 15 5.65 1.08 0.22
C TRP A 15 5.82 -0.37 -0.22
N CYS A 16 4.83 -1.20 0.07
CA CYS A 16 4.82 -2.61 -0.30
C CYS A 16 3.84 -2.90 -1.45
N TYR A 17 4.30 -3.68 -2.43
CA TYR A 17 3.52 -4.02 -3.62
C TYR A 17 3.83 -5.44 -4.12
N LYS A 18 2.92 -6.03 -4.91
CA LYS A 18 3.09 -7.38 -5.45
C LYS A 18 3.86 -7.39 -6.77
N HIS A 19 3.41 -6.59 -7.75
CA HIS A 19 3.89 -6.69 -9.13
C HIS A 19 4.30 -5.37 -9.78
N LYS A 20 3.43 -4.36 -9.76
CA LYS A 20 3.64 -3.14 -10.53
C LYS A 20 3.35 -1.89 -9.70
N LEU A 21 4.29 -0.96 -9.76
CA LEU A 21 4.11 0.42 -9.36
C LEU A 21 3.82 1.25 -10.63
N GLU A 22 3.03 2.31 -10.49
CA GLU A 22 2.76 3.25 -11.59
C GLU A 22 4.01 4.08 -11.94
N LEU A 23 4.81 4.41 -10.92
CA LEU A 23 6.14 4.99 -11.05
C LEU A 23 7.21 3.98 -10.63
N SER A 24 8.34 3.96 -11.32
CA SER A 24 9.43 3.05 -10.96
C SER A 24 9.97 3.34 -9.56
N SER A 25 10.21 2.30 -8.75
CA SER A 25 10.91 2.41 -7.46
C SER A 25 12.35 2.96 -7.61
N HIS A 26 12.97 2.83 -8.78
CA HIS A 26 14.31 3.32 -9.02
C HIS A 26 14.31 4.82 -9.37
N LYS A 27 14.88 5.65 -8.48
CA LYS A 27 14.89 7.13 -8.59
C LYS A 27 15.24 7.67 -9.98
N LYS A 28 16.30 7.15 -10.63
CA LYS A 28 16.68 7.60 -11.99
C LYS A 28 15.65 7.23 -13.08
N LYS A 29 14.97 6.09 -12.94
CA LYS A 29 13.94 5.65 -13.89
C LYS A 29 12.65 6.44 -13.66
N CYS A 30 12.28 6.64 -12.39
CA CYS A 30 11.18 7.51 -11.98
C CYS A 30 11.33 8.93 -12.55
N ALA A 31 12.48 9.56 -12.33
CA ALA A 31 12.75 10.91 -12.84
C ALA A 31 12.63 11.00 -14.39
N LYS A 32 13.04 9.96 -15.12
CA LYS A 32 12.86 9.90 -16.58
C LYS A 32 11.39 9.78 -16.98
N GLN A 33 10.61 8.96 -16.27
CA GLN A 33 9.17 8.81 -16.51
C GLN A 33 8.43 10.12 -16.25
N ILE A 34 8.72 10.77 -15.12
CA ILE A 34 8.15 12.07 -14.75
C ILE A 34 8.49 13.13 -15.81
N LYS A 35 9.76 13.27 -16.21
CA LYS A 35 10.16 14.21 -17.27
C LYS A 35 9.41 13.95 -18.58
N LYS A 36 9.21 12.69 -18.96
CA LYS A 36 8.46 12.33 -20.18
C LYS A 36 6.98 12.71 -20.07
N LEU A 37 6.37 12.56 -18.90
CA LEU A 37 4.98 12.97 -18.65
C LEU A 37 4.83 14.49 -18.64
N MET A 38 5.79 15.21 -18.05
CA MET A 38 5.85 16.68 -18.08
C MET A 38 5.99 17.22 -19.51
N GLN A 39 6.87 16.63 -20.32
CA GLN A 39 7.03 17.02 -21.74
C GLN A 39 5.75 16.81 -22.56
N ARG A 40 4.88 15.89 -22.15
CA ARG A 40 3.58 15.64 -22.78
C ARG A 40 2.47 16.57 -22.25
N GLY A 41 2.77 17.43 -21.27
CA GLY A 41 1.79 18.30 -20.62
C GLY A 41 0.78 17.58 -19.73
N LEU A 42 1.00 16.29 -19.42
CA LEU A 42 0.07 15.46 -18.65
C LEU A 42 0.30 15.53 -17.13
N LEU A 43 1.42 16.11 -16.70
CA LEU A 43 1.81 16.18 -15.30
C LEU A 43 2.42 17.55 -14.99
N ASP A 44 1.83 18.26 -14.03
CA ASP A 44 2.39 19.47 -13.45
C ASP A 44 2.87 19.16 -12.02
N PRO A 45 4.19 19.00 -11.79
CA PRO A 45 4.73 18.51 -10.52
C PRO A 45 4.49 19.48 -9.35
N LYS A 46 4.17 20.75 -9.64
CA LYS A 46 3.84 21.73 -8.59
C LYS A 46 2.39 21.64 -8.11
N LYS A 47 1.50 21.04 -8.89
CA LYS A 47 0.07 20.92 -8.58
C LYS A 47 -0.30 19.53 -8.12
N ASP A 48 0.42 18.50 -8.56
CA ASP A 48 0.12 17.11 -8.21
C ASP A 48 0.63 16.76 -6.80
N PRO A 49 -0.27 16.51 -5.82
CA PRO A 49 0.13 16.20 -4.44
C PRO A 49 0.95 14.90 -4.34
N PHE A 50 0.74 13.95 -5.26
CA PHE A 50 1.46 12.68 -5.26
C PHE A 50 2.93 12.87 -5.65
N SER A 51 3.18 13.69 -6.67
CA SER A 51 4.55 14.08 -7.06
C SER A 51 5.29 14.77 -5.92
N LEU A 52 4.61 15.67 -5.20
CA LEU A 52 5.18 16.35 -4.02
C LEU A 52 5.47 15.39 -2.86
N PHE A 53 4.58 14.43 -2.62
CA PHE A 53 4.76 13.36 -1.61
C PHE A 53 6.02 12.53 -1.90
N MET A 54 6.16 12.08 -3.15
CA MET A 54 7.29 11.27 -3.61
C MET A 54 8.64 11.98 -3.54
N GLU A 55 8.65 13.32 -3.67
CA GLU A 55 9.85 14.14 -3.56
C GLU A 55 10.19 14.50 -2.11
N SER A 56 9.18 14.74 -1.27
CA SER A 56 9.35 15.21 0.11
C SER A 56 9.75 14.11 1.10
N GLU A 57 9.31 12.87 0.86
CA GLU A 57 9.41 11.78 1.83
C GLU A 57 10.46 10.73 1.44
N ILE A 58 11.01 10.06 2.47
CA ILE A 58 11.97 8.97 2.27
C ILE A 58 11.17 7.68 2.12
N VAL A 59 10.87 7.32 0.86
CA VAL A 59 10.11 6.11 0.53
C VAL A 59 11.04 4.92 0.31
N SER A 60 10.83 3.87 1.10
CA SER A 60 11.44 2.55 0.95
C SER A 60 10.47 1.63 0.21
N TYR A 61 10.92 1.00 -0.87
CA TYR A 61 10.09 0.11 -1.68
C TYR A 61 10.39 -1.35 -1.37
N CYS A 62 9.34 -2.13 -1.09
CA CYS A 62 9.45 -3.55 -0.82
C CYS A 62 8.48 -4.35 -1.69
N LEU A 63 8.95 -5.47 -2.24
CA LEU A 63 8.07 -6.46 -2.84
C LEU A 63 7.51 -7.35 -1.73
N TYR A 64 6.25 -7.78 -1.85
CA TYR A 64 5.66 -8.71 -0.88
C TYR A 64 6.45 -10.01 -0.70
N LYS A 65 7.07 -10.50 -1.77
CA LYS A 65 7.96 -11.68 -1.73
C LYS A 65 9.21 -11.47 -0.87
N ASP A 66 9.63 -10.22 -0.71
CA ASP A 66 10.84 -9.83 0.01
C ASP A 66 10.51 -9.16 1.35
N SER A 67 9.30 -9.39 1.88
CA SER A 67 8.82 -8.81 3.16
C SER A 67 9.66 -9.21 4.38
N ASP A 68 10.53 -10.20 4.28
CA ASP A 68 11.50 -10.52 5.33
C ASP A 68 12.59 -9.44 5.48
N ARG A 69 12.88 -8.68 4.42
CA ARG A 69 13.97 -7.68 4.40
C ARG A 69 13.67 -6.43 5.22
N ILE A 70 12.39 -6.18 5.51
CA ILE A 70 11.98 -5.01 6.28
C ILE A 70 12.06 -5.25 7.79
N LEU A 71 12.20 -6.50 8.24
CA LEU A 71 12.36 -6.85 9.64
C LEU A 71 13.61 -6.19 10.24
N GLY A 72 13.49 -5.71 11.48
CA GLY A 72 14.55 -4.98 12.17
C GLY A 72 14.68 -3.50 11.78
N ASN A 73 13.90 -3.02 10.80
CA ASN A 73 13.75 -1.60 10.51
C ASN A 73 12.46 -1.06 11.12
N THR A 74 12.43 0.25 11.37
CA THR A 74 11.25 0.95 11.89
C THR A 74 10.81 2.04 10.91
N TYR A 75 9.52 2.06 10.59
CA TYR A 75 8.88 3.01 9.69
C TYR A 75 7.81 3.81 10.42
N GLY A 76 7.53 5.03 9.96
CA GLY A 76 6.45 5.86 10.49
C GLY A 76 5.13 5.66 9.75
N MET A 77 5.18 5.18 8.51
CA MET A 77 4.00 4.92 7.69
C MET A 77 4.23 3.71 6.79
N CYS A 78 3.22 2.85 6.66
CA CYS A 78 3.21 1.72 5.73
C CYS A 78 2.06 1.86 4.75
N ILE A 79 2.35 1.68 3.46
CA ILE A 79 1.40 1.67 2.36
C ILE A 79 1.40 0.26 1.75
N LEU A 80 0.27 -0.43 1.84
CA LEU A 80 0.06 -1.75 1.25
C LEU A 80 -0.84 -1.59 0.02
N GLN A 81 -0.26 -1.75 -1.18
CA GLN A 81 -0.94 -1.42 -2.43
C GLN A 81 -1.96 -2.46 -2.90
N ASP A 82 -1.63 -3.75 -2.80
CA ASP A 82 -2.40 -4.83 -3.42
C ASP A 82 -3.03 -5.71 -2.33
N PHE A 83 -4.15 -5.25 -1.74
CA PHE A 83 -4.85 -5.96 -0.66
C PHE A 83 -5.19 -7.42 -1.00
N GLU A 84 -5.56 -7.70 -2.26
CA GLU A 84 -5.96 -9.04 -2.69
C GLU A 84 -4.86 -10.10 -2.49
N ALA A 85 -3.60 -9.68 -2.55
CA ALA A 85 -2.44 -10.56 -2.45
C ALA A 85 -1.78 -10.54 -1.08
N LEU A 86 -2.39 -9.82 -0.14
CA LEU A 86 -1.92 -9.73 1.22
C LEU A 86 -2.16 -11.07 1.92
N THR A 87 -1.11 -11.61 2.53
CA THR A 87 -1.21 -12.76 3.41
C THR A 87 -1.07 -12.29 4.86
N PRO A 88 -1.61 -13.05 5.85
CA PRO A 88 -1.49 -12.68 7.26
C PRO A 88 -0.05 -12.44 7.68
N ASN A 89 0.89 -13.22 7.14
CA ASN A 89 2.31 -13.09 7.43
C ASN A 89 2.91 -11.77 6.92
N ILE A 90 2.59 -11.37 5.68
CA ILE A 90 3.06 -10.08 5.13
C ILE A 90 2.47 -8.92 5.94
N LEU A 91 1.19 -9.01 6.30
CA LEU A 91 0.52 -8.00 7.09
C LEU A 91 1.16 -7.87 8.48
N ALA A 92 1.37 -8.99 9.17
CA ALA A 92 2.00 -9.01 10.49
C ALA A 92 3.41 -8.38 10.46
N ARG A 93 4.27 -8.79 9.52
CA ARG A 93 5.61 -8.22 9.36
C ARG A 93 5.59 -6.73 9.06
N SER A 94 4.67 -6.29 8.20
CA SER A 94 4.54 -4.88 7.84
C SER A 94 4.09 -4.03 9.03
N ILE A 95 3.13 -4.53 9.82
CA ILE A 95 2.62 -3.86 11.02
C ILE A 95 3.68 -3.84 12.14
N GLU A 96 4.40 -4.93 12.34
CA GLU A 96 5.46 -5.04 13.36
C GLU A 96 6.57 -4.00 13.15
N THR A 97 6.90 -3.68 11.89
CA THR A 97 7.93 -2.68 11.56
C THR A 97 7.48 -1.23 11.74
N LEU A 98 6.24 -0.97 12.17
CA LEU A 98 5.75 0.40 12.38
C LEU A 98 6.00 0.87 13.81
N GLU A 99 6.39 2.13 13.93
CA GLU A 99 6.50 2.79 15.24
C GLU A 99 5.11 3.01 15.87
N GLY A 100 5.07 3.11 17.20
CA GLY A 100 3.85 3.46 17.92
C GLY A 100 3.36 4.85 17.49
N GLY A 101 2.09 4.94 17.09
CA GLY A 101 1.51 6.15 16.49
C GLY A 101 1.73 6.30 14.98
N GLY A 102 2.37 5.31 14.35
CA GLY A 102 2.48 5.23 12.89
C GLY A 102 1.16 4.88 12.20
N LEU A 103 1.13 5.05 10.87
CA LEU A 103 -0.07 4.83 10.06
C LEU A 103 0.08 3.65 9.10
N VAL A 104 -0.93 2.78 9.05
CA VAL A 104 -1.08 1.75 8.03
C VAL A 104 -2.15 2.21 7.02
N VAL A 105 -1.81 2.22 5.74
CA VAL A 105 -2.74 2.53 4.64
C VAL A 105 -2.88 1.33 3.73
N LEU A 106 -4.11 0.82 3.58
CA LEU A 106 -4.47 -0.25 2.66
C LEU A 106 -5.12 0.35 1.42
N LEU A 107 -4.61 0.05 0.22
CA LEU A 107 -5.24 0.47 -1.03
C LEU A 107 -6.12 -0.65 -1.58
N LEU A 108 -7.37 -0.28 -1.89
CA LEU A 108 -8.35 -1.13 -2.55
C LEU A 108 -8.49 -0.66 -4.00
N ARG A 109 -7.90 -1.39 -4.95
CA ARG A 109 -7.93 -1.03 -6.38
C ARG A 109 -9.07 -1.69 -7.15
N SER A 110 -9.55 -2.83 -6.68
CA SER A 110 -10.46 -3.71 -7.44
C SER A 110 -11.91 -3.51 -7.05
N LEU A 111 -12.77 -3.30 -8.05
CA LEU A 111 -14.22 -3.13 -7.86
C LEU A 111 -14.87 -4.39 -7.28
N SER A 112 -14.34 -5.58 -7.61
CA SER A 112 -14.83 -6.85 -7.07
C SER A 112 -14.72 -6.91 -5.54
N PHE A 113 -13.61 -6.39 -4.99
CA PHE A 113 -13.39 -6.32 -3.54
C PHE A 113 -14.20 -5.22 -2.89
N LEU A 114 -14.38 -4.07 -3.54
CA LEU A 114 -15.24 -3.01 -3.02
C LEU A 114 -16.69 -3.47 -2.90
N SER A 115 -17.21 -4.17 -3.91
CA SER A 115 -18.54 -4.78 -3.86
C SER A 115 -18.63 -5.86 -2.78
N SER A 116 -17.59 -6.70 -2.61
CA SER A 116 -17.53 -7.69 -1.52
C SER A 116 -17.55 -7.04 -0.13
N LEU A 117 -16.85 -5.92 0.05
CA LEU A 117 -16.82 -5.18 1.31
C LEU A 117 -18.16 -4.49 1.58
N TYR A 118 -18.78 -3.90 0.55
CA TYR A 118 -20.09 -3.27 0.67
C TYR A 118 -21.18 -4.29 1.03
N THR A 119 -21.15 -5.46 0.39
CA THR A 119 -22.06 -6.57 0.73
C THR A 119 -21.76 -7.18 2.11
N MET A 120 -20.50 -7.16 2.58
CA MET A 120 -20.14 -7.63 3.93
C MET A 120 -20.77 -6.78 5.04
N VAL A 121 -20.84 -5.46 4.84
CA VAL A 121 -21.47 -4.54 5.80
C VAL A 121 -22.99 -4.71 5.83
N MET A 122 -23.59 -5.16 4.74
CA MET A 122 -25.04 -5.27 4.60
C MET A 122 -25.63 -6.60 5.07
N ASP A 123 -24.94 -7.74 4.95
CA ASP A 123 -25.51 -9.04 5.33
C ASP A 123 -24.47 -10.01 5.92
N VAL A 124 -24.46 -10.12 7.25
CA VAL A 124 -23.50 -10.94 8.02
C VAL A 124 -23.97 -12.40 8.12
N HIS A 125 -25.28 -12.65 8.01
CA HIS A 125 -25.88 -13.96 8.34
C HIS A 125 -26.00 -14.86 7.10
N GLU A 126 -26.10 -14.28 5.91
CA GLU A 126 -26.14 -15.04 4.64
C GLU A 126 -24.81 -15.78 4.33
N ARG A 127 -23.72 -15.44 5.02
CA ARG A 127 -22.37 -15.94 4.77
C ARG A 127 -21.94 -17.16 5.60
N PHE A 128 -22.82 -17.76 6.40
CA PHE A 128 -22.52 -19.05 7.05
C PHE A 128 -22.39 -20.17 5.99
N ARG A 129 -21.22 -20.29 5.36
CA ARG A 129 -20.93 -21.31 4.34
C ARG A 129 -20.40 -22.58 4.99
N THR A 130 -21.08 -23.68 4.73
CA THR A 130 -20.59 -25.04 5.02
C THR A 130 -19.44 -25.39 4.08
N LYS A 131 -18.38 -26.02 4.61
CA LYS A 131 -17.10 -26.40 3.96
C LYS A 131 -17.21 -27.47 2.84
N ALA A 132 -18.28 -27.47 2.05
CA ALA A 132 -18.61 -28.56 1.13
C ALA A 132 -18.11 -28.37 -0.32
N HIS A 133 -17.57 -27.21 -0.70
CA HIS A 133 -17.13 -26.94 -2.07
C HIS A 133 -15.60 -26.86 -2.24
N HIS A 134 -15.13 -27.30 -3.42
CA HIS A 134 -13.73 -27.55 -3.79
C HIS A 134 -12.96 -26.31 -4.28
N ASP A 135 -13.61 -25.14 -4.41
CA ASP A 135 -12.95 -23.95 -4.92
C ASP A 135 -12.12 -23.26 -3.82
N ILE A 136 -10.86 -22.96 -4.13
CA ILE A 136 -9.96 -22.22 -3.25
C ILE A 136 -10.42 -20.76 -3.21
N ILE A 137 -11.25 -20.42 -2.23
CA ILE A 137 -11.72 -19.04 -1.98
C ILE A 137 -10.86 -18.43 -0.87
N SER A 138 -10.46 -17.16 -1.03
CA SER A 138 -9.64 -16.43 -0.06
C SER A 138 -10.46 -15.99 1.16
N CYS A 139 -10.61 -16.85 2.18
CA CYS A 139 -11.35 -16.53 3.42
C CYS A 139 -10.73 -15.44 4.29
N PHE A 140 -9.44 -15.13 4.11
CA PHE A 140 -8.77 -14.10 4.89
C PHE A 140 -9.17 -12.68 4.48
N ASN A 141 -9.54 -12.49 3.21
CA ASN A 141 -9.91 -11.18 2.64
C ASN A 141 -11.44 -11.03 2.50
N GLU A 142 -12.20 -11.92 3.13
CA GLU A 142 -13.66 -12.01 3.05
C GLU A 142 -14.36 -11.09 4.05
#